data_AF-A0A4Q3SKP8-F1
#
_entry.id   AF-A0A4Q3SKP8-F1
#
_cell.length_a   1.000
_cell.length_b   1.000
_cell.length_c   1.000
_cell.angle_alpha   90.00
_cell.angle_beta   90.00
_cell.angle_gamma   90.00
#
_symmetry.space_group_name_H-M   'P 1'
#
loop_
_entity.id
_entity.type
_entity.pdbx_description
1 polymer ?
#
loop_
_entity_poly.entity_id
_entity_poly.type
_entity_poly.pdbx_seq_one_letter_code
_entity_poly.pdbx_strand_id
1 'polypeptide(L)' 'MSNQKDLNRFIIAQKTDYAAALSEIRRGRKTSHWMWYIFPQIKGLGLSETSRF' A
#
# COMPACT_ATOMS: atom_id res chain seq x y z
N MET A 1 5.48 -12.10 20.47
CA MET A 1 4.97 -12.60 19.17
C MET A 1 3.94 -11.63 18.56
N SER A 2 4.31 -10.37 18.28
CA SER A 2 3.32 -9.32 17.94
C SER A 2 3.45 -8.67 16.55
N ASN A 3 4.39 -9.06 15.67
CA ASN A 3 4.63 -8.29 14.43
C ASN A 3 4.16 -8.94 13.12
N GLN A 4 3.84 -10.23 13.09
CA GLN A 4 3.51 -10.90 11.81
C GLN A 4 2.08 -10.62 11.35
N LYS A 5 1.12 -10.52 12.28
CA LYS A 5 -0.26 -10.17 11.94
C LYS A 5 -0.36 -8.76 11.34
N ASP A 6 0.52 -7.86 11.75
CA ASP A 6 0.53 -6.47 11.31
C ASP A 6 1.10 -6.27 9.90
N LEU A 7 1.92 -7.22 9.40
CA LEU A 7 2.45 -7.14 8.03
C LEU A 7 1.53 -7.81 7.00
N ASN A 8 0.75 -8.81 7.41
CA ASN A 8 -0.15 -9.54 6.51
C ASN A 8 -1.22 -8.63 5.87
N ARG A 9 -1.60 -7.53 6.51
CA ARG A 9 -2.56 -6.57 5.95
C ARG A 9 -2.10 -5.95 4.64
N PHE A 10 -0.79 -5.75 4.45
CA PHE A 10 -0.22 -5.30 3.18
C PHE A 10 -0.43 -6.36 2.09
N ILE A 11 -0.06 -7.61 2.38
CA ILE A 11 -0.21 -8.71 1.42
C ILE A 11 -1.68 -8.92 1.04
N ILE A 12 -2.60 -8.80 2.00
CA ILE A 12 -4.04 -8.92 1.73
C ILE A 12 -4.53 -7.81 0.78
N ALA A 13 -4.17 -6.55 1.02
CA ALA A 13 -4.56 -5.45 0.14
C ALA A 13 -3.89 -5.53 -1.24
N GLN A 14 -2.65 -6.00 -1.30
CA GLN A 14 -1.93 -6.16 -2.56
C GLN A 14 -2.55 -7.21 -3.49
N LYS A 15 -3.28 -8.22 -2.96
CA LYS A 15 -3.90 -9.26 -3.79
C LYS A 15 -4.83 -8.71 -4.87
N THR A 16 -5.51 -7.60 -4.63
CA THR A 16 -6.44 -6.99 -5.58
C THR A 16 -5.75 -5.99 -6.51
N ASP A 17 -4.78 -5.23 -6.00
CA ASP A 17 -4.29 -4.03 -6.69
C ASP A 17 -2.87 -4.14 -7.23
N TYR A 18 -2.12 -5.19 -6.89
CA TYR A 18 -0.71 -5.32 -7.31
C TYR A 18 -0.55 -5.30 -8.84
N ALA A 19 -1.40 -6.03 -9.57
CA ALA A 19 -1.34 -6.06 -11.03
C ALA A 19 -1.62 -4.69 -11.66
N ALA A 20 -2.60 -3.95 -11.11
CA ALA A 20 -2.92 -2.61 -11.56
C ALA A 20 -1.78 -1.61 -11.23
N ALA A 21 -1.27 -1.65 -10.00
CA ALA A 21 -0.15 -0.82 -9.57
C ALA A 21 1.09 -1.04 -10.44
N LEU A 22 1.45 -2.30 -10.72
CA LEU A 22 2.58 -2.64 -11.59
C LEU A 22 2.41 -2.09 -13.01
N SER A 23 1.21 -2.22 -13.59
CA SER A 23 0.89 -1.68 -14.90
C SER A 23 1.02 -0.15 -14.94
N GLU A 24 0.47 0.53 -13.93
CA GLU A 24 0.54 1.99 -13.79
C GLU A 24 1.98 2.50 -13.64
N ILE A 25 2.80 1.82 -12.84
CA ILE A 25 4.22 2.14 -12.65
C ILE A 25 4.99 1.96 -13.96
N ARG A 26 4.77 0.86 -14.68
CA ARG A 26 5.40 0.61 -15.99
C ARG A 26 5.01 1.65 -17.04
N ARG A 27 3.78 2.16 -16.97
CA ARG A 27 3.29 3.26 -17.81
C ARG A 27 3.77 4.64 -17.35
N GLY A 28 4.42 4.73 -16.18
CA GLY A 28 4.94 5.98 -15.63
C GLY A 28 3.88 6.92 -15.06
N ARG A 29 2.65 6.44 -14.81
CA ARG A 29 1.56 7.26 -14.27
C ARG A 29 0.62 6.45 -13.39
N LYS A 30 0.59 6.81 -12.10
CA LYS A 30 -0.38 6.32 -11.12
C LYS A 30 -1.76 6.94 -11.36
N THR A 31 -2.79 6.11 -11.37
CA THR A 31 -4.18 6.48 -11.59
C THR A 31 -5.15 5.90 -10.55
N SER A 32 -4.73 4.88 -9.78
CA SER A 32 -5.60 4.21 -8.80
C SER A 32 -5.12 4.40 -7.35
N HIS A 33 -5.91 3.95 -6.36
CA HIS A 33 -5.71 4.24 -4.93
C HIS A 33 -4.96 3.15 -4.16
N TRP A 34 -3.67 2.94 -4.46
CA TRP A 34 -2.87 1.86 -3.86
C TRP A 34 -1.59 2.29 -3.12
N MET A 35 -1.35 3.60 -2.99
CA MET A 35 -0.05 4.11 -2.51
C MET A 35 0.34 3.55 -1.15
N TRP A 36 -0.57 3.60 -0.18
CA TRP A 36 -0.27 3.34 1.22
C TRP A 36 0.11 1.89 1.52
N TYR A 37 -0.25 0.93 0.67
CA TYR A 37 0.04 -0.48 0.90
C TYR A 37 0.94 -1.14 -0.16
N ILE A 38 1.23 -0.45 -1.26
CA ILE A 38 2.29 -0.85 -2.21
C ILE A 38 3.62 -0.18 -1.84
N PHE A 39 3.59 1.10 -1.44
CA PHE A 39 4.74 1.85 -0.92
C PHE A 39 4.40 2.48 0.43
N PRO A 40 4.34 1.67 1.51
CA PRO A 40 3.99 2.16 2.83
C PRO A 40 5.01 3.17 3.35
N GLN A 41 4.51 4.12 4.15
CA GLN A 41 5.33 5.15 4.79
C GLN A 41 5.51 4.87 6.29
N ILE A 42 6.47 5.56 6.91
CA ILE A 42 6.63 5.51 8.36
C ILE A 42 5.41 6.16 9.03
N LYS A 43 4.86 5.50 10.05
CA LYS A 43 3.72 6.00 10.82
C LYS A 43 4.00 7.39 11.38
N GLY A 44 3.04 8.31 11.21
CA GLY A 44 3.13 9.69 11.67
C GLY A 44 3.64 10.68 10.62
N LEU A 45 4.10 10.20 9.46
CA LEU A 45 4.45 11.09 8.33
C LEU A 45 3.19 11.68 7.66
N GLY A 46 2.12 10.90 7.56
CA GLY A 46 0.81 11.35 7.11
C GLY A 46 -0.17 11.59 8.25
N LEU A 47 -1.08 12.55 8.06
CA LEU A 47 -2.14 12.88 9.02
C LEU A 47 -3.50 12.27 8.67
N SER A 48 -3.68 11.77 7.43
CA SER A 48 -4.93 11.13 7.02
C SER A 48 -5.09 9.76 7.66
N GLU A 49 -6.33 9.31 7.85
CA GLU A 49 -6.61 7.96 8.33
C GLU A 49 -5.97 6.89 7.42
N THR A 50 -6.04 7.09 6.11
CA THR A 50 -5.44 6.19 5.10
C THR A 50 -3.91 6.09 5.21
N SER A 51 -3.23 7.09 5.77
CA SER A 51 -1.78 7.05 5.99
C SER A 51 -1.35 6.16 7.15
N ARG A 52 -2.31 5.68 7.95
CA ARG A 52 -2.09 4.70 9.02
C ARG A 52 -2.30 3.26 8.54
N PHE A 53 -2.44 3.06 7.22
CA PHE A 53 -2.23 1.77 6.57
C PHE A 53 -0.74 1.44 6.70
#